data_AF-A0A2X0QTU7-F1
#
_entry.id   AF-A0A2X0QTU7-F1
#
_cell.length_a   1.000
_cell.length_b   1.000
_cell.length_c   1.000
_cell.angle_alpha   90.00
_cell.angle_beta   90.00
_cell.angle_gamma   90.00
#
_symmetry.space_group_name_H-M   'P 1'
#
loop_
_entity.id
_entity.type
_entity.pdbx_description
1 polymer ?
#
loop_
_entity_poly.entity_id
_entity_poly.type
_entity_poly.pdbx_seq_one_letter_code
_entity_poly.pdbx_strand_id
1 'polypeptide(L)'
;MSNRPGSMETLLLSLELLQRIPKNRTVTAAELRQQLADAGFERELRTIQRQLEMLSGHFDIDRDDSTKPYRYSWKERANGLSLPILNPQ
;
A
#
# COMPACT_ATOMS: atom_id res chain seq x y z
N MET A 1 18.77 13.13 12.94
CA MET A 1 19.16 13.11 11.51
C MET A 1 17.89 12.87 10.71
N SER A 2 17.43 13.86 9.96
CA SER A 2 16.20 13.74 9.15
C SER A 2 16.52 12.99 7.86
N ASN A 3 16.46 11.67 7.91
CA ASN A 3 16.52 10.83 6.72
C ASN A 3 15.23 11.08 5.93
N ARG A 4 15.18 12.15 5.13
CA ARG A 4 14.15 12.25 4.09
C ARG A 4 14.45 11.08 3.16
N PRO A 5 13.58 10.06 3.06
CA PRO A 5 13.78 9.02 2.07
C PRO A 5 13.94 9.72 0.72
N GLY A 6 14.94 9.31 -0.06
CA GLY A 6 15.08 9.84 -1.41
C GLY A 6 13.74 9.69 -2.12
N SER A 7 13.38 10.64 -2.99
CA SER A 7 12.11 10.60 -3.73
C SER A 7 11.86 9.21 -4.35
N MET A 8 12.93 8.51 -4.74
CA MET A 8 12.92 7.15 -5.25
C MET A 8 12.49 6.08 -4.23
N GLU A 9 12.97 6.10 -2.98
CA GLU A 9 12.52 5.17 -1.93
C GLU A 9 11.04 5.35 -1.62
N THR A 10 10.57 6.60 -1.61
CA THR A 10 9.15 6.90 -1.39
C THR A 10 8.29 6.37 -2.53
N LEU A 11 8.75 6.49 -3.77
CA LEU A 11 8.08 5.94 -4.95
C LEU A 11 8.05 4.41 -4.92
N LEU A 12 9.18 3.76 -4.63
CA LEU A 12 9.26 2.30 -4.51
C LEU A 12 8.32 1.78 -3.42
N LEU A 13 8.31 2.41 -2.25
CA LEU A 13 7.39 2.07 -1.16
C LEU A 13 5.92 2.23 -1.57
N SER A 14 5.61 3.30 -2.32
CA SER A 14 4.25 3.55 -2.80
C SER A 14 3.81 2.48 -3.82
N LEU A 15 4.72 2.07 -4.71
CA LEU A 15 4.49 0.99 -5.67
C LEU A 15 4.31 -0.37 -4.96
N GLU A 16 5.16 -0.68 -3.98
CA GLU A 16 5.03 -1.87 -3.15
C GLU A 16 3.69 -1.92 -2.41
N LEU A 17 3.24 -0.79 -1.85
CA LEU A 17 1.92 -0.69 -1.23
C LEU A 17 0.81 -0.99 -2.25
N LEU A 18 0.84 -0.36 -3.42
CA LEU A 18 -0.16 -0.57 -4.46
C LEU A 18 -0.20 -2.02 -4.95
N GLN A 19 0.95 -2.68 -5.07
CA GLN A 19 1.05 -4.09 -5.45
C GLN A 19 0.47 -5.04 -4.40
N ARG A 20 0.65 -4.73 -3.12
CA ARG A 20 0.20 -5.58 -2.01
C ARG A 20 -1.29 -5.44 -1.70
N ILE A 21 -1.95 -4.38 -2.19
CA ILE A 21 -3.40 -4.22 -2.03
C ILE A 21 -4.12 -5.21 -2.96
N PRO A 22 -4.95 -6.13 -2.44
CA PRO A 22 -5.68 -7.08 -3.26
C PRO A 22 -6.90 -6.45 -3.93
N LYS A 23 -7.30 -7.00 -5.10
CA LYS A 23 -8.50 -6.55 -5.82
C LYS A 23 -9.80 -7.23 -5.38
N ASN A 24 -9.75 -8.53 -5.10
CA ASN A 24 -10.92 -9.33 -4.69
C ASN A 24 -10.94 -9.63 -3.19
N ARG A 25 -10.02 -9.06 -2.42
CA ARG A 25 -9.92 -9.25 -0.96
C ARG A 25 -9.62 -7.91 -0.32
N THR A 26 -9.82 -7.85 1.00
CA THR A 26 -9.42 -6.72 1.83
C THR A 26 -8.13 -7.03 2.56
N VAL A 27 -7.25 -6.05 2.69
CA VAL A 27 -6.02 -6.11 3.52
C VAL A 27 -6.06 -5.00 4.56
N THR A 28 -5.46 -5.22 5.72
CA THR A 28 -5.35 -4.15 6.73
C THR A 28 -4.02 -3.42 6.60
N ALA A 29 -3.96 -2.17 7.08
CA ALA A 29 -2.70 -1.42 7.14
C ALA A 29 -1.63 -2.15 7.99
N ALA A 30 -2.04 -2.92 8.99
CA ALA A 30 -1.14 -3.73 9.81
C ALA A 30 -0.54 -4.88 9.00
N GLU A 31 -1.34 -5.58 8.19
CA GLU A 31 -0.84 -6.64 7.31
C GLU A 31 0.08 -6.10 6.22
N LEU A 32 -0.29 -4.98 5.59
CA LEU A 32 0.58 -4.30 4.62
C LEU A 32 1.92 -3.92 5.25
N ARG A 33 1.91 -3.41 6.49
CA ARG A 33 3.13 -3.09 7.23
C ARG A 33 3.99 -4.33 7.47
N GLN A 34 3.39 -5.44 7.91
CA GLN A 34 4.12 -6.69 8.16
C GLN A 34 4.77 -7.20 6.87
N GLN A 35 4.00 -7.21 5.78
CA GLN A 35 4.47 -7.58 4.45
C GLN A 35 5.61 -6.69 3.93
N LEU A 36 5.53 -5.38 4.18
CA LEU A 36 6.60 -4.45 3.84
C LEU A 36 7.85 -4.68 4.69
N ALA A 37 7.69 -4.91 6.00
CA ALA A 37 8.80 -5.20 6.90
C ALA A 37 9.52 -6.50 6.49
N ASP A 38 8.77 -7.52 6.09
CA ASP A 38 9.32 -8.79 5.56
C ASP A 38 10.16 -8.57 4.28
N ALA A 39 9.75 -7.63 3.42
CA ALA A 39 10.51 -7.22 2.25
C ALA A 39 11.64 -6.21 2.53
N GLY A 40 11.95 -5.92 3.81
CA GLY A 40 13.01 -4.99 4.21
C GLY A 40 12.60 -3.51 4.21
N PHE A 41 11.31 -3.19 4.02
CA PHE A 41 10.76 -1.84 4.12
C PHE A 41 10.21 -1.59 5.53
N GLU A 42 11.09 -1.17 6.44
CA GLU A 42 10.69 -0.82 7.81
C GLU A 42 9.98 0.54 7.83
N ARG A 43 8.64 0.50 7.89
CA ARG A 43 7.80 1.69 7.98
C ARG A 43 6.83 1.60 9.15
N GLU A 44 6.60 2.74 9.78
CA GLU A 44 5.62 2.85 10.85
C GLU A 44 4.19 2.76 10.30
N LEU A 45 3.28 2.19 11.11
CA LEU A 45 1.89 2.00 10.72
C LEU A 45 1.21 3.32 10.30
N ARG A 46 1.55 4.42 10.99
CA ARG A 46 1.01 5.76 10.70
C ARG A 46 1.42 6.26 9.32
N THR A 47 2.64 5.97 8.89
CA THR A 47 3.15 6.33 7.56
C THR A 47 2.44 5.52 6.47
N ILE A 48 2.26 4.22 6.70
CA ILE A 48 1.48 3.36 5.79
C ILE A 48 0.04 3.83 5.68
N GLN A 49 -0.61 4.16 6.80
CA GLN A 49 -1.97 4.71 6.79
C GLN A 49 -2.05 6.03 6.01
N ARG A 50 -1.14 6.98 6.24
CA ARG A 50 -1.11 8.25 5.48
C ARG A 50 -0.85 8.04 3.99
N GLN A 51 0.04 7.12 3.63
CA GLN A 51 0.28 6.78 2.23
C GLN A 51 -0.95 6.14 1.60
N LEU A 52 -1.60 5.19 2.29
CA LEU A 52 -2.85 4.60 1.85
C LEU A 52 -3.94 5.66 1.67
N GLU A 53 -4.04 6.64 2.58
CA GLU A 53 -4.98 7.76 2.46
C GLU A 53 -4.73 8.60 1.21
N MET A 54 -3.46 8.94 0.93
CA MET A 54 -3.10 9.63 -0.31
C MET A 54 -3.41 8.76 -1.54
N LEU A 55 -2.99 7.49 -1.52
CA LEU A 55 -3.22 6.56 -2.62
C LEU A 55 -4.71 6.34 -2.88
N SER A 56 -5.56 6.22 -1.85
CA SER A 56 -7.01 6.11 -2.02
C SER A 56 -7.66 7.36 -2.58
N GLY A 57 -7.03 8.53 -2.42
CA GLY A 57 -7.50 9.77 -3.07
C GLY A 57 -7.11 9.86 -4.56
N HIS A 58 -6.03 9.19 -4.96
CA HIS A 58 -5.49 9.22 -6.33
C HIS A 58 -5.86 7.99 -7.17
N PHE A 59 -6.12 6.87 -6.53
CA PHE A 59 -6.42 5.57 -7.13
C PHE A 59 -7.78 5.07 -6.64
N ASP A 60 -8.44 4.20 -7.41
CA ASP A 60 -9.71 3.54 -7.04
C ASP A 60 -9.52 2.45 -5.96
N ILE A 61 -8.96 2.84 -4.82
CA ILE A 61 -8.83 2.01 -3.62
C ILE A 61 -10.01 2.33 -2.71
N ASP A 62 -10.72 1.29 -2.32
CA ASP A 62 -11.74 1.34 -1.29
C ASP A 62 -11.08 1.23 0.09
N ARG A 63 -11.45 2.15 0.98
CA ARG A 63 -11.06 2.13 2.39
C ARG A 63 -12.33 1.89 3.19
N ASP A 64 -12.42 0.71 3.78
CA ASP A 64 -13.46 0.41 4.75
C ASP A 64 -13.00 0.86 6.14
N ASP A 65 -13.51 2.02 6.57
CA ASP A 65 -13.38 2.52 7.94
C ASP A 65 -14.55 2.11 8.86
N SER A 66 -15.54 1.38 8.31
CA SER A 66 -16.74 0.91 9.02
C SER A 66 -16.42 0.06 10.25
N THR A 67 -15.33 -0.71 10.23
CA THR A 67 -14.97 -1.59 11.34
C THR A 67 -13.45 -1.63 11.53
N LYS A 68 -12.99 -1.47 12.78
CA LYS A 68 -11.57 -1.69 13.09
C LYS A 68 -11.26 -3.19 13.15
N PRO A 69 -10.15 -3.65 12.56
CA PRO A 69 -9.11 -2.86 11.87
C PRO A 69 -9.55 -2.39 10.48
N TYR A 70 -9.19 -1.14 10.13
CA TYR A 70 -9.49 -0.56 8.81
C TYR A 70 -8.96 -1.44 7.69
N ARG A 71 -9.80 -1.62 6.68
CA ARG A 71 -9.54 -2.51 5.55
C ARG A 71 -9.40 -1.71 4.26
N TYR A 72 -8.56 -2.20 3.38
CA TYR A 72 -8.22 -1.58 2.12
C TYR A 72 -8.32 -2.63 1.01
N SER A 73 -8.95 -2.29 -0.11
CA SER A 73 -9.06 -3.16 -1.28
C SER A 73 -9.15 -2.32 -2.54
N TRP A 74 -8.72 -2.85 -3.69
CA TRP A 74 -9.09 -2.17 -4.93
C TRP A 74 -10.59 -2.28 -5.16
N LYS A 75 -11.21 -1.23 -5.70
CA LYS A 75 -12.61 -1.30 -6.13
C LYS A 75 -12.75 -2.28 -7.28
N GLU A 76 -13.90 -2.93 -7.39
CA GLU A 76 -14.20 -3.92 -8.45
C GLU A 76 -13.95 -3.39 -9.87
N ARG A 77 -14.19 -2.09 -10.09
CA ARG A 77 -13.98 -1.41 -11.39
C ARG A 77 -12.57 -0.88 -11.59
N ALA A 78 -11.75 -0.90 -10.54
CA ALA A 78 -10.37 -0.50 -10.68
C ALA A 78 -9.68 -1.53 -11.58
N ASN A 79 -9.03 -1.07 -12.65
CA ASN A 79 -8.08 -1.91 -13.38
C ASN A 79 -6.96 -2.42 -12.47
N GLY A 80 -6.86 -1.90 -11.23
CA GLY A 80 -5.79 -2.12 -10.27
C GLY A 80 -4.44 -1.75 -10.84
N LEU A 81 -3.37 -2.04 -10.12
CA LEU A 81 -2.04 -1.92 -10.68
C LEU A 81 -1.80 -3.11 -11.61
N SER A 82 -2.26 -3.00 -12.86
CA SER A 82 -1.89 -3.91 -13.95
C SER A 82 -0.44 -3.63 -14.36
N LEU A 83 0.49 -3.78 -13.43
CA LEU A 83 1.90 -3.92 -13.77
C LEU A 83 2.11 -5.42 -14.03
N PRO A 84 2.59 -5.82 -15.21
CA PRO A 84 3.11 -7.18 -15.38
C PRO A 84 4.23 -7.33 -14.36
N ILE A 85 3.95 -8.07 -13.29
CA ILE A 85 4.91 -8.81 -12.45
C ILE A 85 6.35 -8.56 -12.87
N LEU A 86 6.98 -7.54 -12.28
CA LEU A 86 8.43 -7.44 -12.26
C LEU A 86 8.90 -8.53 -11.30
N ASN A 87 8.86 -9.78 -11.77
CA ASN A 87 9.68 -10.83 -11.19
C ASN A 87 11.12 -10.33 -11.29
N PRO A 88 11.85 -10.15 -10.18
CA PRO A 88 13.30 -10.16 -10.27
C PRO A 88 13.69 -11.56 -10.79
N GLN A 89 14.16 -11.63 -12.03
CA GLN A 89 14.85 -12.82 -12.56
C GLN A 89 16.21 -12.97 -11.89
#